data_AF-A0A2J8PZ57-F1
#
_entry.id   AF-A0A2J8PZ57-F1
#
_cell.length_a   1.000
_cell.length_b   1.000
_cell.length_c   1.000
_cell.angle_alpha   90.00
_cell.angle_beta   90.00
_cell.angle_gamma   90.00
#
_symmetry.space_group_name_H-M   'P 1'
#
loop_
_entity.id
_entity.type
_entity.pdbx_description
1 polymer ?
#
loop_
_entity_poly.entity_id
_entity_poly.type
_entity_poly.pdbx_seq_one_letter_code
_entity_poly.pdbx_strand_id
1 'polypeptide(L)'
;MASKKREVQLQAEADNVVTLQPFRDKCEPVFLFSVNGKIIEKIQGANAPLVNKKVINLIDEERKIAAGEMARPQYPEIPLVDSDSEVSEESPYESVQELYGIAIIKPDAVISKKVL
;
A
#
# COMPACT_ATOMS: atom_id res chain seq x y z
N MET A 1 24.28 27.41 -36.66
CA MET A 1 24.61 26.14 -35.97
C MET A 1 24.01 26.20 -34.57
N ALA A 2 22.77 25.74 -34.40
CA ALA A 2 22.10 25.75 -33.09
C ALA A 2 22.51 24.48 -32.33
N SER A 3 23.38 24.64 -31.32
CA SER A 3 23.77 23.55 -30.44
C SER A 3 22.57 23.13 -29.60
N LYS A 4 22.02 21.95 -29.90
CA LYS A 4 20.96 21.32 -29.11
C LYS A 4 21.56 20.90 -27.76
N LYS A 5 21.31 21.72 -26.74
CA LYS A 5 21.64 21.42 -25.34
C LYS A 5 20.92 20.10 -25.01
N ARG A 6 21.68 19.05 -24.73
CA ARG A 6 21.11 17.81 -24.19
C ARG A 6 20.72 18.11 -22.75
N GLU A 7 19.43 18.33 -22.54
CA GLU A 7 18.84 18.46 -21.22
C GLU A 7 18.88 17.07 -20.58
N VAL A 8 19.70 16.92 -19.54
CA VAL A 8 19.78 15.69 -18.77
C VAL A 8 18.62 15.74 -17.77
N GLN A 9 17.52 15.07 -18.10
CA GLN A 9 16.42 14.85 -17.16
C GLN A 9 16.91 13.87 -16.09
N LEU A 10 17.21 14.39 -14.90
CA LEU A 10 17.48 13.58 -13.70
C LEU A 10 16.14 13.14 -13.13
N GLN A 11 15.52 12.17 -13.79
CA GLN A 11 14.27 11.57 -13.31
C GLN A 11 14.62 10.48 -12.29
N ALA A 12 14.05 10.56 -11.08
CA ALA A 12 14.21 9.50 -10.11
C ALA A 12 13.42 8.27 -10.57
N GLU A 13 13.91 7.06 -10.28
CA GLU A 13 13.18 5.82 -10.63
C GLU A 13 11.79 5.78 -9.98
N ALA A 14 11.67 6.37 -8.79
CA ALA A 14 10.40 6.56 -8.09
C ALA A 14 9.39 7.41 -8.88
N ASP A 15 9.84 8.31 -9.77
CA ASP A 15 8.96 9.12 -10.63
C ASP A 15 8.29 8.28 -11.74
N ASN A 16 8.60 7.00 -11.88
CA ASN A 16 7.85 6.11 -12.77
C ASN A 16 6.79 5.29 -12.01
N VAL A 17 6.76 5.38 -10.68
CA VAL A 17 5.80 4.63 -9.86
C VAL A 17 4.49 5.43 -9.76
N VAL A 18 3.44 4.90 -10.38
CA VAL A 18 2.11 5.54 -10.43
C VAL A 18 1.54 5.77 -9.03
N THR A 19 1.72 4.82 -8.11
CA THR A 19 1.21 4.91 -6.73
C THR A 19 1.89 6.00 -5.89
N LEU A 20 3.05 6.52 -6.33
CA LEU A 20 3.77 7.62 -5.67
C LEU A 20 3.49 8.99 -6.31
N GLN A 21 2.70 9.05 -7.39
CA GLN A 21 2.29 10.31 -8.02
C GLN A 21 1.72 11.35 -7.04
N PRO A 22 0.90 10.99 -6.03
CA PRO A 22 0.36 11.96 -5.07
C PRO A 22 1.45 12.70 -4.26
N PHE A 23 2.66 12.15 -4.15
CA PHE A 23 3.76 12.80 -3.43
C PHE A 23 4.64 13.69 -4.31
N ARG A 24 4.36 13.79 -5.63
CA ARG A 24 5.14 14.63 -6.54
C ARG A 24 4.92 16.11 -6.24
N ASP A 25 5.96 16.89 -6.51
CA ASP A 25 5.96 18.36 -6.39
C ASP A 25 5.62 18.87 -4.96
N LYS A 26 5.69 18.00 -3.95
CA LYS A 26 5.53 18.35 -2.53
C LYS A 26 6.87 18.60 -1.88
N CYS A 27 6.96 19.70 -1.14
CA CYS A 27 8.17 20.12 -0.43
C CYS A 27 8.28 19.49 0.98
N GLU A 28 7.55 18.42 1.27
CA GLU A 28 7.56 17.75 2.56
C GLU A 28 7.97 16.28 2.43
N PRO A 29 8.91 15.78 3.26
CA PRO A 29 9.29 14.39 3.22
C PRO A 29 8.16 13.50 3.75
N VAL A 30 7.93 12.37 3.09
CA VAL A 30 6.99 11.35 3.53
C VAL A 30 7.73 10.03 3.70
N PHE A 31 7.62 9.42 4.88
CA PHE A 31 8.19 8.11 5.18
C PHE A 31 7.10 7.05 5.08
N LEU A 32 7.27 6.10 4.17
CA LEU A 32 6.35 4.97 3.97
C LEU A 32 6.93 3.71 4.59
N PHE A 33 6.12 2.98 5.37
CA PHE A 33 6.50 1.71 5.97
C PHE A 33 5.78 0.58 5.23
N SER A 34 6.56 -0.34 4.66
CA SER A 34 6.04 -1.49 3.92
C SER A 34 6.40 -2.80 4.59
N VAL A 35 5.42 -3.68 4.73
CA VAL A 35 5.60 -5.06 5.21
C VAL A 35 4.97 -6.00 4.18
N ASN A 36 5.74 -6.98 3.71
CA ASN A 36 5.31 -7.92 2.66
C ASN A 36 4.75 -7.24 1.39
N GLY A 37 5.33 -6.09 1.01
CA GLY A 37 4.90 -5.34 -0.18
C GLY A 37 3.66 -4.48 0.01
N LYS A 38 3.05 -4.45 1.20
CA LYS A 38 1.90 -3.60 1.53
C LYS A 38 2.33 -2.42 2.36
N ILE A 39 1.82 -1.23 2.05
CA ILE A 39 2.05 -0.04 2.88
C ILE A 39 1.17 -0.11 4.12
N ILE A 40 1.78 -0.16 5.30
CA ILE A 40 1.09 -0.32 6.57
C ILE A 40 1.01 0.98 7.37
N GLU A 41 1.87 1.96 7.05
CA GLU A 41 1.92 3.25 7.71
C GLU A 41 2.58 4.32 6.83
N LYS A 42 2.16 5.58 7.00
CA LYS A 42 2.83 6.75 6.42
C LYS A 42 3.06 7.81 7.50
N ILE A 43 4.24 8.43 7.51
CA ILE A 43 4.57 9.59 8.34
C ILE A 43 4.87 10.75 7.42
N GLN A 44 4.07 11.81 7.50
CA GLN A 44 4.31 13.06 6.76
C GLN A 44 5.15 14.01 7.61
N GLY A 45 6.04 14.75 6.94
CA GLY A 45 6.90 15.75 7.56
C GLY A 45 8.16 15.17 8.22
N ALA A 46 9.09 16.07 8.54
CA ALA A 46 10.40 15.74 9.09
C ALA A 46 10.36 15.41 10.60
N ASN A 47 9.50 14.50 11.03
CA ASN A 47 9.37 14.09 12.44
C ASN A 47 10.31 12.91 12.78
N ALA A 48 11.61 13.20 12.92
CA ALA A 48 12.62 12.18 13.21
C ALA A 48 12.34 11.34 14.48
N PRO A 49 11.88 11.92 15.61
CA PRO A 49 11.54 11.12 16.80
C PRO A 49 10.42 10.10 16.55
N LEU A 50 9.39 10.48 15.79
CA LEU A 50 8.26 9.60 15.49
C LEU A 50 8.67 8.49 14.52
N VAL A 51 9.43 8.85 13.47
CA VAL A 51 10.02 7.87 12.53
C VAL A 51 10.90 6.87 13.28
N ASN A 52 11.82 7.33 14.13
CA ASN A 52 12.74 6.44 14.84
C ASN A 52 12.00 5.48 15.77
N LYS A 53 11.02 5.98 16.54
CA LYS A 53 10.16 5.13 17.37
C LYS A 53 9.45 4.07 16.53
N LYS A 54 8.92 4.44 15.36
CA LYS A 54 8.21 3.50 14.50
C LYS A 54 9.13 2.42 13.93
N VAL A 55 10.32 2.82 13.47
CA VAL A 55 11.36 1.89 12.99
C VAL A 55 11.73 0.88 14.08
N ILE A 56 12.04 1.35 15.29
CA ILE A 56 12.43 0.49 16.43
C ILE A 56 11.30 -0.50 16.74
N ASN A 57 10.06 -0.01 16.86
CA ASN A 57 8.91 -0.86 17.18
C ASN A 57 8.71 -1.98 16.14
N LEU A 58 8.74 -1.64 14.84
CA LEU A 58 8.54 -2.63 13.77
C LEU A 58 9.67 -3.68 13.74
N ILE A 59 10.91 -3.27 14.02
CA ILE A 59 12.05 -4.19 14.12
C ILE A 59 11.91 -5.13 15.32
N ASP A 60 11.49 -4.60 16.48
CA ASP A 60 11.29 -5.41 17.68
C ASP A 60 10.13 -6.41 17.51
N GLU A 61 9.06 -6.00 16.84
CA GLU A 61 7.96 -6.88 16.45
C GLU A 61 8.46 -8.02 15.55
N GLU A 62 9.23 -7.70 14.50
CA GLU A 62 9.77 -8.72 13.58
C GLU A 62 10.76 -9.66 14.28
N ARG A 63 11.56 -9.16 15.23
CA ARG A 63 12.46 -10.00 16.05
C ARG A 63 11.67 -10.99 16.91
N LYS A 64 10.58 -10.56 17.54
CA LYS A 64 9.71 -11.45 18.34
C LYS A 64 9.01 -12.49 17.48
N ILE A 65 8.61 -12.11 16.27
CA ILE A 65 8.03 -13.05 15.29
C ILE A 65 9.07 -14.10 14.88
N ALA A 66 10.30 -13.68 14.58
CA ALA A 66 11.38 -14.59 14.23
C ALA A 66 11.77 -15.53 15.39
N ALA A 67 11.64 -15.07 16.64
CA ALA A 67 11.86 -15.89 17.83
C ALA A 67 10.68 -16.83 18.16
N GLY A 68 9.54 -16.70 17.47
CA GLY A 68 8.33 -17.48 17.73
C GLY A 68 7.54 -17.01 18.97
N GLU A 69 7.90 -15.87 19.55
CA GLU A 69 7.22 -15.28 20.72
C GLU A 69 5.93 -14.55 20.34
N MET A 70 5.78 -14.18 19.07
CA MET A 70 4.65 -13.41 18.57
C MET A 70 4.20 -13.91 17.21
N ALA A 71 2.88 -14.05 17.02
CA ALA A 71 2.31 -14.30 15.70
C ALA A 71 2.37 -13.02 14.86
N ARG A 72 2.69 -13.14 13.57
CA ARG A 72 2.77 -11.98 12.67
C ARG A 72 1.38 -11.32 12.56
N PRO A 73 1.24 -10.05 12.95
CA PRO A 73 -0.03 -9.35 12.83
C PRO A 73 -0.38 -9.09 11.37
N GLN A 74 -1.68 -9.07 11.06
CA GLN A 74 -2.16 -8.61 9.76
C GLN A 74 -2.30 -7.09 9.80
N TYR A 75 -1.53 -6.41 8.95
CA TYR A 75 -1.68 -4.97 8.77
C TYR A 75 -2.61 -4.69 7.57
N PRO A 76 -3.62 -3.82 7.73
CA PRO A 76 -4.38 -3.31 6.60
C PRO A 76 -3.48 -2.42 5.74
N GLU A 77 -3.66 -2.50 4.43
CA GLU A 77 -2.94 -1.64 3.50
C GLU A 77 -3.55 -0.24 3.51
N ILE A 78 -2.71 0.79 3.67
CA ILE A 78 -3.13 2.18 3.67
C ILE A 78 -3.01 2.73 2.24
N PRO A 79 -4.10 3.28 1.68
CA PRO A 79 -4.04 3.88 0.36
C PRO A 79 -3.23 5.20 0.42
N LEU A 80 -2.39 5.39 -0.59
CA LEU A 80 -1.60 6.60 -0.77
C LEU A 80 -2.46 7.67 -1.45
N VAL A 81 -3.43 8.23 -0.72
CA VAL A 81 -4.26 9.35 -1.20
C VAL A 81 -3.73 10.68 -0.64
N ASP A 82 -3.85 11.72 -1.46
CA ASP A 82 -3.50 13.08 -1.10
C ASP A 82 -4.52 13.72 -0.18
N SER A 83 -4.09 13.97 1.07
CA SER A 83 -4.91 14.54 2.13
C SER A 83 -5.23 16.04 1.94
N ASP A 84 -4.51 16.77 1.09
CA ASP A 84 -4.73 18.20 0.77
C ASP A 84 -5.72 18.44 -0.39
N SER A 85 -6.32 17.38 -0.91
CA SER A 85 -7.31 17.50 -1.98
C SER A 85 -8.65 17.89 -1.37
N GLU A 86 -8.90 19.19 -1.26
CA GLU A 86 -10.24 19.75 -1.02
C GLU A 86 -11.22 19.15 -2.03
N VAL A 87 -12.10 18.25 -1.57
CA VAL A 87 -13.30 17.72 -2.23
C VAL A 87 -13.27 17.71 -3.77
N SER A 88 -12.86 16.58 -4.34
CA SER A 88 -13.45 16.13 -5.59
C SER A 88 -13.62 14.61 -5.51
N GLU A 89 -14.86 14.20 -5.34
CA GLU A 89 -15.29 12.80 -5.42
C GLU A 89 -15.08 12.27 -6.84
N GLU A 90 -13.85 11.95 -7.24
CA GLU A 90 -13.63 11.21 -8.49
C GLU A 90 -12.65 10.05 -8.30
N SER A 91 -13.26 8.87 -8.27
CA SER A 91 -12.73 7.52 -8.37
C SER A 91 -11.95 6.97 -7.17
N PRO A 92 -12.58 6.14 -6.31
CA PRO A 92 -11.81 5.13 -5.60
C PRO A 92 -11.22 4.21 -6.68
N TYR A 93 -9.91 4.05 -6.70
CA TYR A 93 -9.33 2.81 -7.21
C TYR A 93 -9.94 1.71 -6.36
N GLU A 94 -11.00 1.10 -6.85
CA GLU A 94 -11.57 -0.10 -6.27
C GLU A 94 -10.44 -1.12 -6.23
N SER A 95 -9.89 -1.37 -5.04
CA SER A 95 -9.58 -2.74 -4.69
C SER A 95 -10.94 -3.43 -4.64
N VAL A 96 -11.40 -3.91 -5.79
CA VAL A 96 -12.41 -4.95 -5.89
C VAL A 96 -11.88 -6.09 -5.04
N GLN A 97 -12.26 -6.11 -3.76
CA GLN A 97 -12.40 -7.34 -3.03
C GLN A 97 -13.46 -8.11 -3.80
N GLU A 98 -13.03 -8.87 -4.80
CA GLU A 98 -13.90 -9.77 -5.54
C GLU A 98 -14.64 -10.60 -4.50
N LEU A 99 -15.92 -10.29 -4.34
CA LEU A 99 -16.80 -10.97 -3.41
C LEU A 99 -17.09 -12.34 -4.01
N TYR A 100 -16.29 -13.32 -3.63
CA TYR A 100 -16.47 -14.69 -4.07
C TYR A 100 -17.56 -15.37 -3.27
N GLY A 101 -18.68 -15.68 -3.92
CA GLY A 101 -19.69 -16.59 -3.39
C GLY A 101 -19.27 -18.03 -3.60
N ILE A 102 -18.98 -18.76 -2.51
CA ILE A 102 -18.71 -20.21 -2.58
C ILE A 102 -19.98 -20.96 -2.18
N ALA A 103 -20.48 -21.81 -3.08
CA ALA A 103 -21.55 -22.75 -2.79
C ALA A 103 -21.03 -24.19 -2.88
N ILE A 104 -21.22 -24.97 -1.81
CA ILE A 104 -20.86 -26.39 -1.78
C ILE A 104 -22.11 -27.22 -2.03
N ILE A 105 -22.16 -27.89 -3.18
CA ILE A 105 -23.28 -28.77 -3.56
C ILE A 105 -22.87 -30.21 -3.29
N LYS A 106 -23.65 -30.93 -2.49
CA LYS A 106 -23.43 -32.36 -2.26
C LYS A 106 -23.60 -33.13 -3.59
N PRO A 107 -22.73 -34.11 -3.90
CA PRO A 107 -22.84 -34.89 -5.14
C PRO A 107 -24.20 -35.59 -5.27
N ASP A 108 -24.77 -36.08 -4.18
CA ASP A 108 -26.10 -36.71 -4.17
C ASP A 108 -27.22 -35.77 -4.59
N ALA A 109 -27.10 -34.47 -4.31
CA ALA A 109 -28.06 -33.45 -4.72
C ALA A 109 -28.02 -33.20 -6.24
N VAL A 110 -26.86 -33.42 -6.87
CA VAL A 110 -26.69 -33.35 -8.33
C VAL A 110 -27.34 -34.56 -9.01
N ILE A 111 -27.19 -35.74 -8.41
CA ILE A 111 -27.70 -37.01 -8.95
C ILE A 111 -29.23 -37.09 -8.83
N SER A 112 -29.78 -36.65 -7.70
CA SER A 112 -31.21 -36.76 -7.41
C SER A 112 -32.10 -35.77 -8.17
N LYS A 113 -31.52 -34.84 -8.98
CA LYS A 113 -32.21 -33.85 -9.83
C LYS A 113 -33.45 -33.22 -9.17
N LYS A 114 -33.43 -33.05 -7.85
CA LYS A 114 -34.57 -32.49 -7.14
C LYS A 114 -34.50 -30.98 -7.31
N VAL A 115 -35.20 -30.50 -8.33
CA VAL A 115 -35.45 -29.08 -8.55
C VAL A 115 -36.16 -28.56 -7.29
N LEU A 116 -35.70 -27.40 -6.78
CA LEU A 116 -36.40 -26.65 -5.73
C LEU A 116 -37.86 -26.42 -6.10
#